data_AF-A0A7Z9XNS3-F1
#
_entry.id   AF-A0A7Z9XNS3-F1
#
_cell.length_a   1.000
_cell.length_b   1.000
_cell.length_c   1.000
_cell.angle_alpha   90.00
_cell.angle_beta   90.00
_cell.angle_gamma   90.00
#
_symmetry.space_group_name_H-M   'P 1'
#
loop_
_entity.id
_entity.type
_entity.pdbx_description
1 polymer ?
#
loop_
_entity_poly.entity_id
_entity_poly.type
_entity_poly.pdbx_seq_one_letter_code
_entity_poly.pdbx_strand_id
1 'polypeptide(L)'
;ELRAIIADLRNRLGKPDKRWMVAEAEYLVQLALQRLQLADDVGTALAALQQADQRLEETGDAQWLVVRRRLAEDMATLKQARLPDITAVLRQMDVMSADFSRLKPRLVVEEKAADRPSQEPPATADGSPGLRDLGQDLWDGLKRSVRIRRHDRPVASLLSQGQEVVLVQNAILLLETARLALVQKDPVLYQDSLQRLSAWLKRHFHMQDVVGEQVEQEILALQKVDLKPEYPDLTLALKALQTRRALAASQDNGGVTE
;
A
#
# COMPACT_ATOMS: atom_id res chain seq x y z
N GLU A 1 1.81 -62.72 -35.59
CA GLU A 1 3.00 -61.84 -35.50
C GLU A 1 2.69 -60.36 -35.73
N LEU A 2 2.05 -59.97 -36.85
CA LEU A 2 1.64 -58.57 -37.11
C LEU A 2 0.78 -57.91 -36.01
N ARG A 3 -0.14 -58.65 -35.37
CA ARG A 3 -0.92 -58.12 -34.22
C ARG A 3 -0.06 -57.91 -32.96
N ALA A 4 0.98 -58.71 -32.75
CA ALA A 4 1.91 -58.57 -31.64
C ALA A 4 2.87 -57.41 -31.88
N ILE A 5 3.33 -57.23 -33.12
CA ILE A 5 4.17 -56.10 -33.54
C ILE A 5 3.37 -54.79 -33.47
N ILE A 6 2.10 -54.75 -33.88
CA ILE A 6 1.24 -53.57 -33.74
C ILE A 6 0.89 -53.30 -32.28
N ALA A 7 0.72 -54.34 -31.44
CA ALA A 7 0.52 -54.17 -30.01
C ALA A 7 1.79 -53.69 -29.28
N ASP A 8 2.97 -54.17 -29.67
CA ASP A 8 4.27 -53.71 -29.17
C ASP A 8 4.58 -52.29 -29.64
N LEU A 9 4.32 -51.98 -30.91
CA LEU A 9 4.43 -50.63 -31.46
C LEU A 9 3.44 -49.69 -30.76
N ARG A 10 2.21 -50.13 -30.47
CA ARG A 10 1.22 -49.38 -29.69
C ARG A 10 1.53 -49.31 -28.19
N ASN A 11 2.31 -50.24 -27.63
CA ASN A 11 2.81 -50.14 -26.25
C ASN A 11 4.00 -49.18 -26.17
N ARG A 12 4.87 -49.19 -27.19
CA ARG A 12 5.97 -48.24 -27.38
C ARG A 12 5.44 -46.84 -27.73
N LEU A 13 4.32 -46.75 -28.46
CA LEU A 13 3.59 -45.53 -28.82
C LEU A 13 2.41 -45.23 -27.88
N GLY A 14 2.19 -46.03 -26.83
CA GLY A 14 1.11 -45.88 -25.84
C GLY A 14 1.51 -45.02 -24.64
N LYS A 15 2.69 -44.39 -24.72
CA LYS A 15 3.32 -43.57 -23.68
C LYS A 15 3.80 -42.16 -24.08
N PRO A 16 3.66 -41.64 -25.33
CA PRO A 16 4.01 -40.25 -25.64
C PRO A 16 3.04 -39.26 -24.98
N ASP A 17 1.74 -39.53 -24.96
CA ASP A 17 0.74 -38.62 -24.35
C ASP A 17 0.97 -38.45 -22.85
N LYS A 18 1.22 -39.54 -22.11
CA LYS A 18 1.45 -39.47 -20.66
C LYS A 18 2.79 -38.82 -20.31
N ARG A 19 3.86 -39.13 -21.04
CA ARG A 19 5.17 -38.47 -20.84
C ARG A 19 5.11 -36.98 -21.18
N TRP A 20 4.36 -36.63 -22.22
CA TRP A 20 4.09 -35.24 -22.59
C TRP A 20 3.28 -34.53 -21.50
N MET A 21 2.20 -35.13 -20.99
CA MET A 21 1.40 -34.56 -19.89
C MET A 21 2.24 -34.29 -18.63
N VAL A 22 3.15 -35.21 -18.26
CA VAL A 22 4.05 -35.01 -17.12
C VAL A 22 5.07 -33.90 -17.38
N ALA A 23 5.61 -33.81 -18.60
CA ALA A 23 6.54 -32.74 -18.97
C ALA A 23 5.84 -31.36 -18.99
N GLU A 24 4.60 -31.31 -19.47
CA GLU A 24 3.76 -30.10 -19.45
C GLU A 24 3.45 -29.69 -18.00
N ALA A 25 3.11 -30.65 -17.13
CA ALA A 25 2.92 -30.37 -15.70
C ALA A 25 4.20 -29.80 -15.06
N GLU A 26 5.37 -30.33 -15.39
CA GLU A 26 6.66 -29.81 -14.91
C GLU A 26 6.89 -28.36 -15.37
N TYR A 27 6.65 -28.08 -16.65
CA TYR A 27 6.76 -26.73 -17.21
C TYR A 27 5.81 -25.74 -16.51
N LEU A 28 4.56 -26.15 -16.28
CA LEU A 28 3.56 -25.31 -15.59
C LEU A 28 3.95 -25.02 -14.13
N VAL A 29 4.53 -26.00 -13.42
CA VAL A 29 5.05 -25.78 -12.05
C VAL A 29 6.25 -24.81 -12.07
N GLN A 30 7.15 -24.93 -13.05
CA GLN A 30 8.26 -23.98 -13.22
C GLN A 30 7.77 -22.57 -13.53
N LEU A 31 6.77 -22.45 -14.41
CA LEU A 31 6.14 -21.18 -14.74
C LEU A 31 5.50 -20.55 -13.49
N ALA A 32 4.81 -21.34 -12.67
CA ALA A 32 4.23 -20.86 -11.41
C ALA A 32 5.31 -20.34 -10.45
N LEU A 33 6.41 -21.08 -10.28
CA LEU A 33 7.54 -20.67 -9.45
C LEU A 33 8.14 -19.35 -9.95
N GLN A 34 8.39 -19.23 -11.26
CA GLN A 34 8.95 -18.02 -11.85
C GLN A 34 8.03 -16.81 -11.67
N ARG A 35 6.72 -16.98 -11.87
CA ARG A 35 5.72 -15.90 -11.71
C ARG A 35 5.63 -15.43 -10.27
N LEU A 36 5.67 -16.37 -9.33
CA LEU A 36 5.66 -16.07 -7.91
C LEU A 36 6.94 -15.34 -7.47
N GLN A 37 8.12 -15.82 -7.90
CA GLN A 37 9.40 -15.23 -7.49
C GLN A 37 9.70 -13.86 -8.11
N LEU A 38 9.24 -13.60 -9.34
CA LEU A 38 9.58 -12.38 -10.07
C LEU A 38 8.54 -11.26 -9.93
N ALA A 39 7.27 -11.61 -9.82
CA ALA A 39 6.17 -10.63 -9.91
C ALA A 39 5.19 -10.72 -8.74
N ASP A 40 5.39 -11.66 -7.80
CA ASP A 40 4.40 -12.07 -6.79
C ASP A 40 3.04 -12.33 -7.43
N ASP A 41 3.02 -12.87 -8.66
CA ASP A 41 1.79 -13.07 -9.41
C ASP A 41 1.13 -14.38 -8.97
N VAL A 42 0.49 -14.34 -7.80
CA VAL A 42 -0.23 -15.47 -7.20
C VAL A 42 -1.36 -15.97 -8.10
N GLY A 43 -2.02 -15.07 -8.84
CA GLY A 43 -3.12 -15.41 -9.74
C GLY A 43 -2.65 -16.31 -10.88
N THR A 44 -1.62 -15.88 -11.60
CA THR A 44 -1.03 -16.68 -12.69
C THR A 44 -0.36 -17.95 -12.15
N ALA A 45 0.32 -17.87 -11.00
CA ALA A 45 0.93 -19.05 -10.37
C ALA A 45 -0.11 -20.10 -10.01
N LEU A 46 -1.23 -19.70 -9.40
CA LEU A 46 -2.32 -20.60 -9.01
C LEU A 46 -2.99 -21.22 -10.24
N ALA A 47 -3.24 -20.44 -11.30
CA ALA A 47 -3.78 -20.97 -12.55
C ALA A 47 -2.84 -22.01 -13.18
N ALA A 48 -1.53 -21.75 -13.18
CA ALA A 48 -0.53 -22.69 -13.68
C ALA A 48 -0.46 -23.97 -12.83
N LEU A 49 -0.49 -23.88 -11.50
CA LEU A 49 -0.53 -25.05 -10.61
C LEU A 49 -1.80 -25.89 -10.79
N GLN A 50 -2.97 -25.25 -10.99
CA GLN A 50 -4.22 -25.94 -11.29
C GLN A 50 -4.13 -26.71 -12.62
N GLN A 51 -3.56 -26.10 -13.65
CA GLN A 51 -3.34 -26.77 -14.93
C GLN A 51 -2.34 -27.93 -14.78
N ALA A 52 -1.28 -27.76 -13.97
CA ALA A 52 -0.32 -28.83 -13.71
C ALA A 52 -0.98 -30.04 -13.02
N ASP A 53 -1.82 -29.80 -12.01
CA ASP A 53 -2.56 -30.88 -11.33
C ASP A 53 -3.51 -31.60 -12.29
N GLN A 54 -4.21 -30.85 -13.15
CA GLN A 54 -5.09 -31.42 -14.18
C GLN A 54 -4.30 -32.31 -15.17
N ARG A 55 -3.11 -31.87 -15.63
CA ARG A 55 -2.25 -32.68 -16.49
C ARG A 55 -1.80 -33.97 -15.81
N LEU A 56 -1.49 -33.91 -14.51
CA LEU A 56 -1.15 -35.12 -13.74
C LEU A 56 -2.37 -36.03 -13.55
N GLU A 57 -3.57 -35.49 -13.40
CA GLU A 57 -4.81 -36.27 -13.33
C GLU A 57 -5.11 -37.01 -14.63
N GLU A 58 -4.98 -36.32 -15.77
CA GLU A 58 -5.21 -36.88 -17.11
C GLU A 58 -4.27 -38.06 -17.43
N THR A 59 -3.13 -38.19 -16.74
CA THR A 59 -2.24 -39.36 -16.88
C THR A 59 -2.90 -40.66 -16.39
N GLY A 60 -3.89 -40.57 -15.50
CA GLY A 60 -4.60 -41.70 -14.91
C GLY A 60 -3.73 -42.63 -14.06
N ASP A 61 -2.58 -42.15 -13.59
CA ASP A 61 -1.58 -42.98 -12.91
C ASP A 61 -1.46 -42.63 -11.42
N ALA A 62 -1.74 -43.62 -10.56
CA ALA A 62 -1.69 -43.49 -9.11
C ALA A 62 -0.29 -43.10 -8.59
N GLN A 63 0.75 -43.31 -9.40
CA GLN A 63 2.12 -42.96 -9.01
C GLN A 63 2.31 -41.46 -8.76
N TRP A 64 1.46 -40.59 -9.30
CA TRP A 64 1.54 -39.13 -9.15
C TRP A 64 0.72 -38.57 -7.99
N LEU A 65 -0.05 -39.39 -7.26
CA LEU A 65 -0.90 -38.95 -6.15
C LEU A 65 -0.12 -38.23 -5.02
N VAL A 66 1.16 -38.57 -4.83
CA VAL A 66 2.03 -37.87 -3.87
C VAL A 66 2.31 -36.43 -4.33
N VAL A 67 2.61 -36.24 -5.62
CA VAL A 67 2.87 -34.92 -6.21
C VAL A 67 1.60 -34.09 -6.22
N ARG A 68 0.46 -34.68 -6.61
CA ARG A 68 -0.84 -34.00 -6.63
C ARG A 68 -1.26 -33.51 -5.25
N ARG A 69 -1.10 -34.33 -4.19
CA ARG A 69 -1.36 -33.89 -2.81
C ARG A 69 -0.51 -32.68 -2.42
N ARG A 70 0.77 -32.71 -2.79
CA ARG A 70 1.66 -31.59 -2.51
C ARG A 70 1.27 -30.32 -3.28
N LEU A 71 0.91 -30.43 -4.56
CA LEU A 71 0.38 -29.31 -5.33
C LEU A 71 -0.91 -28.75 -4.70
N ALA A 72 -1.78 -29.61 -4.17
CA ALA A 72 -3.00 -29.19 -3.48
C ALA A 72 -2.72 -28.41 -2.19
N GLU A 73 -1.73 -28.85 -1.40
CA GLU A 73 -1.25 -28.13 -0.21
C GLU A 73 -0.68 -26.75 -0.60
N ASP A 74 0.23 -26.71 -1.57
CA ASP A 74 0.84 -25.47 -2.05
C ASP A 74 -0.22 -24.49 -2.60
N MET A 75 -1.20 -24.98 -3.36
CA MET A 75 -2.35 -24.18 -3.83
C MET A 75 -3.21 -23.67 -2.68
N ALA A 76 -3.44 -24.48 -1.64
CA ALA A 76 -4.21 -24.06 -0.47
C ALA A 76 -3.49 -22.95 0.29
N THR A 77 -2.18 -23.06 0.49
CA THR A 77 -1.36 -22.02 1.12
C THR A 77 -1.33 -20.74 0.27
N LEU A 78 -1.18 -20.84 -1.05
CA LEU A 78 -1.25 -19.67 -1.95
C LEU A 78 -2.62 -18.98 -1.92
N LYS A 79 -3.72 -19.74 -1.78
CA LYS A 79 -5.07 -19.19 -1.62
C LYS A 79 -5.26 -18.47 -0.29
N GLN A 80 -4.57 -18.90 0.76
CA GLN A 80 -4.59 -18.24 2.07
C GLN A 80 -3.73 -16.98 2.06
N ALA A 81 -2.60 -17.00 1.36
CA ALA A 81 -1.72 -15.85 1.10
C ALA A 81 -2.31 -14.85 0.08
N ARG A 82 -3.63 -14.82 -0.10
CA ARG A 82 -4.30 -14.02 -1.15
C ARG A 82 -3.94 -12.55 -1.00
N LEU A 83 -3.24 -12.03 -2.00
CA LEU A 83 -2.89 -10.62 -2.12
C LEU A 83 -4.13 -9.73 -2.03
N PRO A 84 -4.01 -8.55 -1.40
CA PRO A 84 -5.06 -7.56 -1.43
C PRO A 84 -5.30 -7.10 -2.87
N ASP A 85 -6.57 -6.86 -3.22
CA ASP A 85 -6.91 -6.27 -4.51
C ASP A 85 -6.45 -4.81 -4.53
N ILE A 86 -5.23 -4.61 -5.02
CA ILE A 86 -4.60 -3.29 -5.12
C ILE A 86 -5.51 -2.31 -5.87
N THR A 87 -6.23 -2.76 -6.90
CA THR A 87 -7.14 -1.88 -7.66
C THR A 87 -8.33 -1.44 -6.82
N ALA A 88 -8.89 -2.35 -6.02
CA ALA A 88 -9.95 -2.00 -5.07
C ALA A 88 -9.46 -1.04 -4.00
N VAL A 89 -8.27 -1.28 -3.43
CA VAL A 89 -7.66 -0.41 -2.41
C VAL A 89 -7.37 0.99 -3.00
N LEU A 90 -6.84 1.08 -4.21
CA LEU A 90 -6.61 2.35 -4.91
C LEU A 90 -7.90 3.14 -5.11
N ARG A 91 -8.99 2.47 -5.53
CA ARG A 91 -10.30 3.12 -5.67
C ARG A 91 -10.86 3.59 -4.32
N GLN A 92 -10.64 2.83 -3.24
CA GLN A 92 -11.02 3.27 -1.90
C GLN A 92 -10.26 4.54 -1.50
N MET A 93 -8.97 4.63 -1.81
CA MET A 93 -8.16 5.84 -1.57
C MET A 93 -8.65 7.02 -2.42
N ASP A 94 -9.10 6.81 -3.67
CA ASP A 94 -9.70 7.87 -4.49
C ASP A 94 -10.96 8.46 -3.84
N VAL A 95 -11.86 7.60 -3.36
CA VAL A 95 -13.09 8.04 -2.68
C VAL A 95 -12.75 8.82 -1.41
N MET A 96 -11.85 8.28 -0.57
CA MET A 96 -11.41 8.93 0.67
C MET A 96 -10.77 10.31 0.42
N SER A 97 -10.03 10.47 -0.69
CA SER A 97 -9.40 11.76 -1.04
C SER A 97 -10.44 12.87 -1.27
N ALA A 98 -11.61 12.53 -1.80
CA ALA A 98 -12.69 13.48 -2.02
C ALA A 98 -13.31 13.96 -0.70
N ASP A 99 -13.34 13.10 0.32
CA ASP A 99 -13.90 13.42 1.64
C ASP A 99 -13.00 14.36 2.46
N PHE A 100 -11.71 14.48 2.14
CA PHE A 100 -10.82 15.45 2.80
C PHE A 100 -11.28 16.90 2.65
N SER A 101 -11.90 17.24 1.52
CA SER A 101 -12.46 18.57 1.29
C SER A 101 -13.66 18.91 2.20
N ARG A 102 -14.29 17.89 2.78
CA ARG A 102 -15.45 18.00 3.66
C ARG A 102 -15.08 18.07 5.14
N LEU A 103 -13.82 17.77 5.47
CA LEU A 103 -13.33 17.82 6.84
C LEU A 103 -13.27 19.27 7.33
N LYS A 104 -13.67 19.48 8.57
CA LYS A 104 -13.64 20.81 9.21
C LYS A 104 -12.25 21.06 9.80
N PRO A 105 -11.50 22.06 9.32
CA PRO A 105 -10.22 22.41 9.89
C PRO A 105 -10.39 22.88 11.33
N ARG A 106 -9.47 22.45 12.21
CA ARG A 106 -9.34 23.05 13.53
C ARG A 106 -8.57 24.34 13.33
N LEU A 107 -9.28 25.46 13.31
CA LEU A 107 -8.66 26.79 13.22
C LEU A 107 -7.74 26.98 14.44
N VAL A 108 -6.46 26.65 14.27
CA VAL A 108 -5.43 27.10 15.20
C VAL A 108 -5.20 28.56 14.81
N VAL A 109 -5.90 29.45 15.51
CA VAL A 109 -5.43 30.83 15.58
C VAL A 109 -4.06 30.72 16.23
N GLU A 110 -3.00 30.76 15.43
CA GLU A 110 -1.71 31.19 15.95
C GLU A 110 -1.95 32.59 16.47
N GLU A 111 -2.29 32.70 17.76
CA GLU A 111 -2.07 33.91 18.53
C GLU A 111 -0.56 34.12 18.48
N LYS A 112 -0.12 34.77 17.39
CA LYS A 112 1.16 35.44 17.31
C LYS A 112 1.18 36.34 18.53
N ALA A 113 1.92 35.90 19.55
CA ALA A 113 1.93 36.44 20.88
C ALA A 113 1.81 37.96 20.80
N ALA A 114 0.71 38.48 21.34
CA ALA A 114 0.50 39.90 21.45
C ALA A 114 1.77 40.51 22.04
N ASP A 115 2.42 41.39 21.28
CA ASP A 115 3.46 42.29 21.77
C ASP A 115 2.90 42.93 23.04
N ARG A 116 3.42 42.48 24.20
CA ARG A 116 3.16 43.11 25.48
C ARG A 116 3.77 44.51 25.39
N PRO A 117 3.03 45.60 25.67
CA PRO A 117 3.65 46.90 25.78
C PRO A 117 4.58 46.87 27.00
N SER A 118 5.87 46.99 26.75
CA SER A 118 6.87 47.24 27.79
C SER A 118 6.47 48.52 28.53
N GLN A 119 6.15 48.39 29.82
CA GLN A 119 6.01 49.52 30.73
C GLN A 119 7.39 50.16 30.92
N GLU A 120 7.54 51.41 30.52
CA GLU A 120 8.65 52.28 30.96
C GLU A 120 8.39 52.78 32.40
N PRO A 121 9.45 52.99 33.21
CA PRO A 121 9.33 53.42 34.61
C PRO A 121 9.05 54.93 34.73
N PRO A 122 8.52 55.40 35.88
CA PRO A 122 8.07 56.78 36.00
C PRO A 122 9.27 57.73 36.20
N ALA A 123 9.38 58.75 35.35
CA ALA A 123 10.24 59.89 35.60
C ALA A 123 9.43 60.98 36.33
N THR A 124 9.96 61.36 37.49
CA THR A 124 9.48 62.37 38.43
C THR A 124 9.36 63.76 37.79
N ALA A 125 8.30 64.47 38.17
CA ALA A 125 8.15 65.91 37.96
C ALA A 125 9.12 66.68 38.86
N ASP A 126 9.82 67.68 38.31
CA ASP A 126 10.22 68.90 39.03
C ASP A 126 10.77 69.98 38.07
N GLY A 127 10.30 71.23 38.24
CA GLY A 127 11.09 72.45 38.00
C GLY A 127 10.98 73.22 36.67
N SER A 128 10.02 74.17 36.61
CA SER A 128 10.05 75.54 36.05
C SER A 128 10.48 75.86 34.58
N PRO A 129 9.87 76.91 33.96
CA PRO A 129 9.68 77.00 32.51
C PRO A 129 10.85 77.68 31.79
N GLY A 130 11.38 77.04 30.75
CA GLY A 130 12.37 77.60 29.84
C GLY A 130 11.98 77.36 28.40
N LEU A 131 12.27 78.30 27.52
CA LEU A 131 11.93 78.39 26.08
C LEU A 131 12.31 77.18 25.18
N ARG A 132 12.65 76.01 25.73
CA ARG A 132 12.83 74.73 25.05
C ARG A 132 11.52 73.93 24.88
N ASP A 133 10.47 74.25 25.65
CA ASP A 133 9.18 73.52 25.63
C ASP A 133 8.38 73.68 24.34
N LEU A 134 8.52 74.79 23.61
CA LEU A 134 7.75 75.04 22.38
C LEU A 134 8.11 74.07 21.24
N GLY A 135 9.34 73.55 21.21
CA GLY A 135 9.75 72.55 20.23
C GLY A 135 9.25 71.14 20.55
N GLN A 136 9.12 70.82 21.84
CA GLN A 136 8.63 69.51 22.31
C GLN A 136 7.11 69.42 22.21
N ASP A 137 6.36 70.48 22.51
CA ASP A 137 4.90 70.48 22.36
C ASP A 137 4.44 70.30 20.91
N LEU A 138 5.18 70.86 19.94
CA LEU A 138 4.90 70.66 18.51
C LEU A 138 5.23 69.23 18.05
N TRP A 139 6.28 68.62 18.62
CA TRP A 139 6.66 67.24 18.34
C TRP A 139 5.68 66.23 18.97
N ASP A 140 5.20 66.51 20.18
CA ASP A 140 4.21 65.68 20.88
C ASP A 140 2.79 65.85 20.31
N GLY A 141 2.47 67.03 19.74
CA GLY A 141 1.27 67.25 18.94
C GLY A 141 1.27 66.46 17.62
N LEU A 142 2.43 66.34 16.95
CA LEU A 142 2.56 65.56 15.71
C LEU A 142 2.44 64.05 15.97
N LYS A 143 2.99 63.54 17.09
CA LYS A 143 2.82 62.13 17.51
C LYS A 143 1.37 61.77 17.85
N ARG A 144 0.58 62.70 18.38
CA ARG A 144 -0.87 62.49 18.65
C ARG A 144 -1.73 62.45 17.39
N SER A 145 -1.19 62.89 16.24
CA SER A 145 -1.88 62.91 14.94
C SER A 145 -1.64 61.65 14.10
N VAL A 146 -0.81 60.71 14.57
CA VAL A 146 -0.74 59.36 13.97
C VAL A 146 -1.76 58.47 14.68
N ARG A 147 -3.04 58.73 14.39
CA ARG A 147 -4.13 57.84 14.80
C ARG A 147 -4.07 56.59 13.93
N ILE A 148 -3.32 55.57 14.36
CA ILE A 148 -3.37 54.23 13.80
C ILE A 148 -4.77 53.68 14.07
N ARG A 149 -5.70 53.93 13.14
CA ARG A 149 -6.96 53.18 13.07
C ARG A 149 -6.62 51.81 12.53
N ARG A 150 -6.47 50.83 13.42
CA ARG A 150 -6.63 49.43 13.04
C ARG A 150 -8.09 49.23 12.63
N HIS A 151 -8.30 48.97 11.35
CA HIS A 151 -9.50 48.29 10.90
C HIS A 151 -9.42 46.85 11.38
N ASP A 152 -9.95 46.59 12.58
CA ASP A 152 -10.19 45.23 13.05
C ASP A 152 -11.34 44.63 12.24
N ARG A 153 -10.97 43.62 11.42
CA ARG A 153 -11.75 42.63 10.63
C ARG A 153 -12.04 42.99 9.16
N PRO A 154 -11.82 42.09 8.17
CA PRO A 154 -11.51 40.65 8.23
C PRO A 154 -10.27 40.26 7.38
N VAL A 155 -9.07 40.72 7.70
CA VAL A 155 -7.85 40.20 7.04
C VAL A 155 -7.54 38.75 7.46
N ALA A 156 -8.01 38.35 8.65
CA ALA A 156 -7.90 36.97 9.13
C ALA A 156 -8.69 35.95 8.29
N SER A 157 -9.76 36.36 7.60
CA SER A 157 -10.63 35.44 6.85
C SER A 157 -10.05 35.02 5.49
N LEU A 158 -9.34 35.93 4.81
CA LEU A 158 -8.64 35.60 3.55
C LEU A 158 -7.33 34.85 3.81
N LEU A 159 -6.63 35.17 4.91
CA LEU A 159 -5.47 34.40 5.36
C LEU A 159 -5.86 32.99 5.85
N SER A 160 -7.04 32.82 6.46
CA SER A 160 -7.52 31.50 6.91
C SER A 160 -7.94 30.59 5.75
N GLN A 161 -8.59 31.11 4.70
CA GLN A 161 -8.96 30.27 3.54
C GLN A 161 -7.75 29.66 2.82
N GLY A 162 -6.63 30.38 2.72
CA GLY A 162 -5.39 29.83 2.17
C GLY A 162 -4.78 28.73 3.02
N GLN A 163 -4.91 28.82 4.35
CA GLN A 163 -4.38 27.81 5.28
C GLN A 163 -5.16 26.50 5.19
N GLU A 164 -6.48 26.54 5.04
CA GLU A 164 -7.32 25.35 4.90
C GLU A 164 -6.93 24.54 3.65
N VAL A 165 -6.69 25.21 2.52
CA VAL A 165 -6.23 24.57 1.28
C VAL A 165 -4.89 23.86 1.49
N VAL A 166 -3.96 24.47 2.22
CA VAL A 166 -2.65 23.84 2.52
C VAL A 166 -2.82 22.60 3.42
N LEU A 167 -3.70 22.66 4.41
CA LEU A 167 -3.97 21.51 5.30
C LEU A 167 -4.50 20.31 4.52
N VAL A 168 -5.48 20.56 3.63
CA VAL A 168 -6.07 19.54 2.76
C VAL A 168 -5.04 19.04 1.76
N GLN A 169 -4.28 19.94 1.12
CA GLN A 169 -3.28 19.56 0.12
C GLN A 169 -2.16 18.70 0.71
N ASN A 170 -1.75 18.95 1.95
CA ASN A 170 -0.77 18.11 2.63
C ASN A 170 -1.35 16.72 2.97
N ALA A 171 -2.63 16.64 3.37
CA ALA A 171 -3.31 15.35 3.57
C ALA A 171 -3.39 14.55 2.25
N ILE A 172 -3.76 15.22 1.15
CA ILE A 172 -3.76 14.61 -0.19
C ILE A 172 -2.36 14.12 -0.55
N LEU A 173 -1.31 14.93 -0.34
CA LEU A 173 0.08 14.53 -0.63
C LEU A 173 0.52 13.28 0.14
N LEU A 174 0.18 13.19 1.43
CA LEU A 174 0.48 12.00 2.24
C LEU A 174 -0.29 10.77 1.73
N LEU A 175 -1.55 10.95 1.32
CA LEU A 175 -2.34 9.88 0.71
C LEU A 175 -1.77 9.42 -0.64
N GLU A 176 -1.33 10.35 -1.49
CA GLU A 176 -0.67 10.03 -2.76
C GLU A 176 0.67 9.32 -2.56
N THR A 177 1.40 9.66 -1.51
CA THR A 177 2.63 8.95 -1.14
C THR A 177 2.32 7.51 -0.73
N ALA A 178 1.26 7.29 0.07
CA ALA A 178 0.78 5.96 0.39
C ALA A 178 0.32 5.20 -0.88
N ARG A 179 -0.35 5.88 -1.81
CA ARG A 179 -0.82 5.31 -3.07
C ARG A 179 0.34 4.83 -3.94
N LEU A 180 1.39 5.65 -4.04
CA LEU A 180 2.61 5.29 -4.75
C LEU A 180 3.30 4.10 -4.09
N ALA A 181 3.42 4.09 -2.76
CA ALA A 181 4.00 2.98 -2.01
C ALA A 181 3.22 1.67 -2.20
N LEU A 182 1.89 1.76 -2.25
CA LEU A 182 1.00 0.64 -2.53
C LEU A 182 1.26 0.03 -3.91
N VAL A 183 1.39 0.87 -4.95
CA VAL A 183 1.71 0.41 -6.32
C VAL A 183 3.12 -0.18 -6.40
N GLN A 184 4.07 0.38 -5.67
CA GLN A 184 5.44 -0.13 -5.57
C GLN A 184 5.55 -1.39 -4.68
N LYS A 185 4.47 -1.81 -4.03
CA LYS A 185 4.44 -2.90 -3.04
C LYS A 185 5.46 -2.69 -1.90
N ASP A 186 5.64 -1.45 -1.46
CA ASP A 186 6.50 -1.10 -0.32
C ASP A 186 5.66 -1.01 0.97
N PRO A 187 5.65 -2.05 1.82
CA PRO A 187 4.85 -2.07 3.05
C PRO A 187 5.32 -1.04 4.07
N VAL A 188 6.61 -0.71 4.11
CA VAL A 188 7.19 0.19 5.11
C VAL A 188 6.74 1.61 4.81
N LEU A 189 6.93 2.05 3.56
CA LEU A 189 6.54 3.39 3.13
C LEU A 189 5.02 3.57 3.14
N TYR A 190 4.26 2.52 2.80
CA TYR A 190 2.79 2.54 2.86
C TYR A 190 2.27 2.80 4.28
N GLN A 191 2.75 2.00 5.24
CA GLN A 191 2.32 2.11 6.64
C GLN A 191 2.74 3.45 7.26
N ASP A 192 3.98 3.89 7.03
CA ASP A 192 4.48 5.18 7.51
C ASP A 192 3.66 6.35 6.93
N SER A 193 3.36 6.34 5.64
CA SER A 193 2.55 7.37 4.99
C SER A 193 1.13 7.44 5.57
N LEU A 194 0.49 6.30 5.81
CA LEU A 194 -0.85 6.24 6.43
C LEU A 194 -0.84 6.67 7.90
N GLN A 195 0.22 6.37 8.64
CA GLN A 195 0.39 6.82 10.03
C GLN A 195 0.57 8.34 10.09
N ARG A 196 1.42 8.90 9.22
CA ARG A 196 1.61 10.36 9.09
C ARG A 196 0.31 11.06 8.68
N LEU A 197 -0.44 10.48 7.75
CA LEU A 197 -1.75 10.98 7.35
C LEU A 197 -2.72 11.00 8.53
N SER A 198 -2.85 9.89 9.26
CA SER A 198 -3.72 9.80 10.45
C SER A 198 -3.33 10.85 11.51
N ALA A 199 -2.04 11.00 11.80
CA ALA A 199 -1.53 11.97 12.77
C ALA A 199 -1.77 13.42 12.32
N TRP A 200 -1.55 13.71 11.03
CA TRP A 200 -1.82 15.02 10.43
C TRP A 200 -3.30 15.40 10.55
N LEU A 201 -4.19 14.49 10.17
CA LEU A 201 -5.64 14.70 10.24
C LEU A 201 -6.10 14.94 11.68
N LYS A 202 -5.69 14.10 12.63
CA LYS A 202 -6.05 14.24 14.06
C LYS A 202 -5.59 15.57 14.68
N ARG A 203 -4.46 16.10 14.22
CA ARG A 203 -3.88 17.35 14.71
C ARG A 203 -4.61 18.57 14.15
N HIS A 204 -4.90 18.57 12.85
CA HIS A 204 -5.32 19.77 12.13
C HIS A 204 -6.81 19.85 11.82
N PHE A 205 -7.58 18.77 12.05
CA PHE A 205 -9.01 18.74 11.76
C PHE A 205 -9.83 18.27 12.97
N HIS A 206 -11.13 18.52 12.94
CA HIS A 206 -12.08 17.95 13.89
C HIS A 206 -12.42 16.51 13.46
N MET A 207 -12.08 15.52 14.29
CA MET A 207 -12.31 14.09 14.02
C MET A 207 -13.54 13.52 14.76
N GLN A 208 -14.30 14.38 15.44
CA GLN A 208 -15.45 14.01 16.28
C GLN A 208 -16.79 14.17 15.54
N ASP A 209 -16.75 14.60 14.29
CA ASP A 209 -17.93 14.63 13.43
C ASP A 209 -18.01 13.35 12.60
N VAL A 210 -19.21 13.10 12.05
CA VAL A 210 -19.50 11.86 11.29
C VAL A 210 -18.50 11.64 10.16
N VAL A 211 -18.06 12.72 9.48
CA VAL A 211 -17.11 12.64 8.36
C VAL A 211 -15.70 12.32 8.87
N GLY A 212 -15.24 12.96 9.93
CA GLY A 212 -13.93 12.68 10.53
C GLY A 212 -13.82 11.25 11.06
N GLU A 213 -14.87 10.74 11.72
CA GLU A 213 -14.91 9.36 12.21
C GLU A 213 -14.88 8.35 11.04
N GLN A 214 -15.61 8.62 9.96
CA GLN A 214 -15.60 7.77 8.77
C GLN A 214 -14.21 7.72 8.13
N VAL A 215 -13.56 8.88 7.92
CA VAL A 215 -12.21 8.96 7.35
C VAL A 215 -11.20 8.23 8.24
N GLU A 216 -11.30 8.36 9.57
CA GLU A 216 -10.42 7.63 10.48
C GLU A 216 -10.61 6.11 10.37
N GLN A 217 -11.86 5.63 10.28
CA GLN A 217 -12.16 4.21 10.09
C GLN A 217 -11.63 3.69 8.74
N GLU A 218 -11.74 4.48 7.68
CA GLU A 218 -11.19 4.12 6.37
C GLU A 218 -9.67 4.00 6.41
N ILE A 219 -8.97 4.94 7.04
CA ILE A 219 -7.51 4.87 7.23
C ILE A 219 -7.13 3.63 8.05
N LEU A 220 -7.87 3.32 9.12
CA LEU A 220 -7.62 2.12 9.93
C LEU A 220 -7.88 0.82 9.14
N ALA A 221 -8.86 0.81 8.23
CA ALA A 221 -9.09 -0.32 7.34
C ALA A 221 -7.95 -0.49 6.34
N LEU A 222 -7.46 0.61 5.76
CA LEU A 222 -6.31 0.62 4.85
C LEU A 222 -5.03 0.14 5.56
N GLN A 223 -4.80 0.54 6.80
CA GLN A 223 -3.64 0.08 7.59
C GLN A 223 -3.64 -1.43 7.86
N LYS A 224 -4.79 -2.10 7.82
CA LYS A 224 -4.91 -3.56 8.00
C LYS A 224 -4.61 -4.35 6.72
N VAL A 225 -4.43 -3.67 5.59
CA VAL A 225 -4.10 -4.32 4.31
C VAL A 225 -2.67 -4.85 4.39
N ASP A 226 -2.52 -6.17 4.30
CA ASP A 226 -1.20 -6.82 4.25
C ASP A 226 -0.65 -6.82 2.82
N LEU A 227 0.40 -6.03 2.59
CA LEU A 227 1.05 -5.89 1.29
C LEU A 227 2.11 -6.95 1.02
N LYS A 228 2.48 -7.77 2.01
CA LYS A 228 3.54 -8.78 1.85
C LYS A 228 3.18 -10.09 2.58
N PRO A 229 2.16 -10.83 2.10
CA PRO A 229 1.88 -12.15 2.63
C PRO A 229 3.06 -13.10 2.35
N GLU A 230 3.41 -13.95 3.31
CA GLU A 230 4.46 -14.96 3.14
C GLU A 230 4.03 -16.01 2.11
N TYR A 231 4.91 -16.30 1.14
CA TYR A 231 4.66 -17.29 0.09
C TYR A 231 5.21 -18.67 0.45
N PRO A 232 4.51 -19.76 0.10
CA PRO A 232 5.06 -21.11 0.22
C PRO A 232 6.21 -21.34 -0.77
N ASP A 233 7.22 -22.09 -0.34
CA ASP A 233 8.30 -22.54 -1.23
C ASP A 233 7.82 -23.67 -2.16
N LEU A 234 7.47 -23.29 -3.40
CA LEU A 234 7.03 -24.22 -4.45
C LEU A 234 8.16 -25.14 -4.96
N THR A 235 9.42 -24.90 -4.57
CA THR A 235 10.58 -25.70 -5.01
C THR A 235 10.45 -27.17 -4.58
N LEU A 236 9.76 -27.43 -3.49
CA LEU A 236 9.56 -28.78 -2.96
C LEU A 236 8.63 -29.62 -3.85
N ALA A 237 7.54 -29.05 -4.37
CA ALA A 237 6.68 -29.74 -5.33
C ALA A 237 7.40 -30.05 -6.64
N LEU A 238 8.18 -29.10 -7.16
CA LEU A 238 8.98 -29.29 -8.37
C LEU A 238 10.00 -30.42 -8.19
N LYS A 239 10.74 -30.42 -7.08
CA LYS A 239 11.71 -31.49 -6.75
C LYS A 239 11.02 -32.86 -6.65
N ALA A 240 9.85 -32.92 -6.02
CA ALA A 240 9.09 -34.16 -5.92
C ALA A 240 8.68 -34.69 -7.30
N LEU A 241 8.21 -33.80 -8.19
CA LEU A 241 7.84 -34.14 -9.56
C LEU A 241 9.04 -34.65 -10.37
N GLN A 242 10.17 -33.93 -10.32
CA GLN A 242 11.41 -34.30 -11.03
C GLN A 242 11.97 -35.64 -10.55
N THR A 243 12.02 -35.85 -9.24
CA THR A 243 12.48 -37.11 -8.65
C THR A 243 11.59 -38.27 -9.10
N ARG A 244 10.27 -38.08 -9.08
CA ARG A 244 9.31 -39.10 -9.50
C ARG A 244 9.41 -39.41 -10.99
N ARG A 245 9.61 -38.39 -11.82
CA ARG A 245 9.85 -38.55 -13.27
C ARG A 245 11.13 -39.32 -13.57
N ALA A 246 12.22 -39.04 -12.86
CA ALA A 246 13.48 -39.77 -13.02
C ALA A 246 13.32 -41.26 -12.65
N LEU A 247 12.60 -41.55 -11.57
CA LEU A 247 12.28 -42.92 -11.15
C LEU A 247 11.41 -43.64 -12.20
N ALA A 248 10.36 -42.99 -12.71
CA ALA A 248 9.51 -43.55 -13.76
C ALA A 248 10.28 -43.84 -15.06
N ALA A 249 11.21 -42.96 -15.45
CA ALA A 249 12.06 -43.15 -16.63
C ALA A 249 13.04 -44.33 -16.46
N SER A 250 13.56 -44.56 -15.24
CA SER A 250 14.46 -45.68 -14.95
C SER A 250 13.75 -47.04 -14.97
N GLN A 251 12.49 -47.11 -14.54
CA GLN A 251 11.69 -48.34 -14.55
C GLN A 251 11.28 -48.74 -15.98
N ASP A 252 11.10 -47.77 -16.88
CA ASP A 252 10.77 -48.01 -18.29
C ASP A 252 11.98 -48.54 -19.10
N ASN A 253 13.21 -48.16 -18.71
CA ASN A 253 14.45 -48.61 -19.34
C ASN A 253 14.96 -49.97 -18.80
N GLY A 254 14.60 -50.34 -17.57
CA GLY A 254 15.05 -51.59 -16.94
C GLY A 254 14.34 -52.86 -17.41
N GLY A 255 13.27 -52.74 -18.21
CA GLY A 255 12.50 -53.88 -18.73
C GLY A 255 12.94 -54.45 -20.08
N VAL A 256 14.08 -53.99 -20.63
CA VAL A 256 14.56 -54.37 -21.99
C VAL A 256 15.77 -55.31 -21.95
N THR A 257 16.21 -55.74 -20.76
CA THR A 257 17.30 -56.71 -20.59
C THR A 257 16.85 -57.95 -19.84
N GLU A 258 16.10 -58.83 -20.50
CA GLU A 258 16.01 -60.27 -20.20
C GLU A 258 15.70 -61.05 -21.48
#